data_AF-A0A484WW80-F1
#
_entry.id   AF-A0A484WW80-F1
#
_cell.length_a   1.000
_cell.length_b   1.000
_cell.length_c   1.000
_cell.angle_alpha   90.00
_cell.angle_beta   90.00
_cell.angle_gamma   90.00
#
_symmetry.space_group_name_H-M   'P 1'
#
loop_
_entity.id
_entity.type
_entity.pdbx_description
1 polymer ?
#
loop_
_entity_poly.entity_id
_entity_poly.type
_entity_poly.pdbx_seq_one_letter_code
_entity_poly.pdbx_strand_id
1 'polypeptide(L)'
;MRWCRKAADGSTVAQTALSYDDYRFLEKLSREVGSHFHALDRNTLYTANRDISYYTVHESYVATIPLVFCEAENMDPATQFLKVMMIDEPAILDKAIARIPAEVKEKYTVLKSGAVLPRNPR
;
A
#
# COMPACT_ATOMS: atom_id res chain seq x y z
N MET A 1 7.92 9.14 -14.43
CA MET A 1 7.06 9.77 -15.46
C MET A 1 6.02 10.64 -14.78
N ARG A 2 5.79 11.84 -15.29
CA ARG A 2 4.95 12.90 -14.70
C ARG A 2 3.53 12.78 -15.28
N TRP A 3 2.50 12.83 -14.43
CA TRP A 3 1.09 12.87 -14.87
C TRP A 3 0.54 14.29 -14.75
N CYS A 4 0.01 14.81 -15.85
CA CYS A 4 -0.81 16.03 -15.88
C CYS A 4 -2.25 15.61 -16.19
N ARG A 5 -3.19 16.02 -15.34
CA ARG A 5 -4.62 15.72 -15.42
C ARG A 5 -5.27 16.35 -16.65
N LYS A 6 -6.15 15.58 -17.31
CA LYS A 6 -7.58 15.93 -17.57
C LYS A 6 -8.25 14.80 -18.37
N ALA A 7 -9.29 14.18 -17.80
CA ALA A 7 -10.42 13.65 -18.57
C ALA A 7 -11.62 13.52 -17.61
N ALA A 8 -12.76 14.02 -18.08
CA ALA A 8 -14.01 14.22 -17.33
C ALA A 8 -14.97 13.03 -17.45
N ASP A 9 -14.45 11.85 -17.79
CA ASP A 9 -15.16 10.59 -17.88
C ASP A 9 -14.42 9.58 -17.01
N GLY A 10 -15.13 8.82 -16.19
CA GLY A 10 -14.55 7.82 -15.28
C GLY A 10 -13.89 6.62 -15.98
N SER A 11 -13.34 6.78 -17.18
CA SER A 11 -12.56 5.78 -17.87
C SER A 11 -11.13 5.78 -17.32
N THR A 12 -10.70 4.64 -16.78
CA THR A 12 -9.33 4.47 -16.28
C THR A 12 -8.38 4.45 -17.48
N VAL A 13 -7.84 5.61 -17.83
CA VAL A 13 -6.86 5.77 -18.92
C VAL A 13 -5.49 5.29 -18.42
N ALA A 14 -5.25 3.99 -18.59
CA ALA A 14 -4.04 3.24 -18.25
C ALA A 14 -3.70 3.13 -16.74
N GLN A 15 -3.96 1.94 -16.19
CA GLN A 15 -3.54 1.51 -14.87
C GLN A 15 -2.47 0.43 -15.04
N THR A 16 -1.23 0.70 -14.64
CA THR A 16 -0.24 -0.38 -14.49
C THR A 16 -0.46 -1.01 -13.14
N ALA A 17 -1.29 -2.05 -13.10
CA ALA A 17 -1.43 -2.88 -11.91
C ALA A 17 -0.08 -3.55 -11.60
N LEU A 18 0.24 -3.68 -10.33
CA LEU A 18 1.37 -4.46 -9.85
C LEU A 18 1.05 -5.95 -10.07
N SER A 19 2.02 -6.70 -10.56
CA SER A 19 1.88 -8.15 -10.70
C SER A 19 1.84 -8.82 -9.32
N TYR A 20 1.37 -10.07 -9.27
CA TYR A 20 1.44 -10.88 -8.05
C TYR A 20 2.88 -11.00 -7.52
N ASP A 21 3.86 -11.15 -8.41
CA ASP A 21 5.27 -11.24 -8.04
C ASP A 21 5.79 -9.92 -7.43
N ASP A 22 5.35 -8.77 -7.98
CA ASP A 22 5.66 -7.47 -7.40
C ASP A 22 5.02 -7.33 -6.00
N TYR A 23 3.77 -7.77 -5.83
CA TYR A 23 3.11 -7.78 -4.52
C TYR A 23 3.89 -8.64 -3.52
N ARG A 24 4.26 -9.87 -3.87
CA ARG A 24 5.03 -10.77 -2.98
C ARG A 24 6.39 -10.20 -2.64
N PHE A 25 7.07 -9.59 -3.59
CA PHE A 25 8.35 -8.93 -3.37
C PHE A 25 8.22 -7.76 -2.39
N LEU A 26 7.23 -6.87 -2.59
CA LEU A 26 7.02 -5.70 -1.75
C LEU A 26 6.48 -6.04 -0.36
N GLU A 27 5.63 -7.06 -0.25
CA GLU A 27 5.16 -7.61 1.03
C GLU A 27 6.34 -8.16 1.83
N LYS A 28 7.19 -8.98 1.20
CA LYS A 28 8.39 -9.51 1.87
C LYS A 28 9.33 -8.38 2.31
N LEU A 29 9.55 -7.40 1.43
CA LEU A 29 10.37 -6.24 1.74
C LEU A 29 9.82 -5.47 2.94
N SER A 30 8.50 -5.30 3.05
CA SER A 30 7.87 -4.60 4.18
C SER A 30 8.23 -5.25 5.53
N ARG A 31 8.24 -6.58 5.59
CA ARG A 31 8.66 -7.35 6.76
C ARG A 31 10.15 -7.17 7.05
N GLU A 32 10.99 -7.19 6.03
CA GLU A 32 12.44 -6.99 6.17
C GLU A 32 12.80 -5.59 6.68
N VAL A 33 12.10 -4.55 6.22
CA VAL A 33 12.35 -3.17 6.69
C VAL A 33 11.65 -2.85 8.01
N GLY A 34 10.64 -3.65 8.40
CA GLY A 34 9.91 -3.55 9.65
C GLY A 34 8.76 -2.55 9.61
N SER A 35 7.95 -2.58 8.56
CA SER A 35 6.74 -1.77 8.40
C SER A 35 5.52 -2.66 8.12
N HIS A 36 4.35 -2.29 8.62
CA HIS A 36 3.10 -2.90 8.18
C HIS A 36 2.83 -2.55 6.71
N PHE A 37 2.01 -3.39 6.08
CA PHE A 37 1.78 -3.36 4.65
C PHE A 37 0.34 -3.73 4.31
N HIS A 38 -0.21 -3.00 3.35
CA HIS A 38 -1.48 -3.34 2.75
C HIS A 38 -1.46 -3.09 1.25
N ALA A 39 -2.27 -3.86 0.53
CA ALA A 39 -2.47 -3.77 -0.89
C ALA A 39 -3.92 -3.39 -1.18
N LEU A 40 -4.13 -2.66 -2.26
CA LEU A 40 -5.42 -2.13 -2.65
C LEU A 40 -5.70 -2.55 -4.08
N ASP A 41 -6.81 -3.25 -4.30
CA ASP A 41 -7.39 -3.43 -5.63
C ASP A 41 -8.46 -2.35 -5.91
N ARG A 42 -9.34 -2.56 -6.89
CA ARG A 42 -10.37 -1.57 -7.22
C ARG A 42 -11.42 -1.36 -6.12
N ASN A 43 -11.63 -2.35 -5.25
CA ASN A 43 -12.77 -2.43 -4.35
C ASN A 43 -12.42 -2.88 -2.93
N THR A 44 -11.21 -3.38 -2.68
CA THR A 44 -10.87 -4.11 -1.46
C THR A 44 -9.46 -3.75 -0.99
N LEU A 45 -9.33 -3.59 0.32
CA LEU A 45 -8.06 -3.45 1.01
C LEU A 45 -7.64 -4.80 1.58
N TYR A 46 -6.40 -5.21 1.31
CA TYR A 46 -5.84 -6.47 1.74
C TYR A 46 -4.65 -6.24 2.65
N THR A 47 -4.53 -7.03 3.72
CA THR A 47 -3.31 -7.08 4.53
C THR A 47 -2.97 -8.52 4.91
N ALA A 48 -1.67 -8.81 4.92
CA ALA A 48 -1.13 -10.07 5.44
C ALA A 48 -0.67 -9.93 6.90
N ASN A 49 -0.79 -8.73 7.50
CA ASN A 49 -0.42 -8.52 8.89
C ASN A 49 -1.51 -9.09 9.82
N ARG A 50 -1.11 -10.05 10.67
CA ARG A 50 -1.98 -10.60 11.72
C ARG A 50 -2.30 -9.54 12.77
N ASP A 51 -1.30 -8.76 13.15
CA ASP A 51 -1.47 -7.53 13.93
C ASP A 51 -1.78 -6.40 12.95
N ILE A 52 -3.07 -6.11 12.78
CA ILE A 52 -3.54 -5.11 11.82
C ILE A 52 -3.21 -3.70 12.34
N SER A 53 -2.44 -2.94 11.56
CA SER A 53 -2.08 -1.56 11.88
C SER A 53 -3.32 -0.66 12.02
N TYR A 54 -3.27 0.27 12.99
CA TYR A 54 -4.25 1.34 13.13
C TYR A 54 -4.51 2.06 11.80
N TYR A 55 -3.46 2.32 11.03
CA TYR A 55 -3.56 3.02 9.75
C TYR A 55 -4.26 2.20 8.67
N THR A 56 -4.16 0.86 8.72
CA THR A 56 -4.93 -0.03 7.82
C THR A 56 -6.42 0.10 8.10
N VAL A 57 -6.79 0.05 9.39
CA VAL A 57 -8.18 0.19 9.82
C VAL A 57 -8.71 1.58 9.48
N HIS A 58 -7.90 2.63 9.70
CA HIS A 58 -8.25 4.00 9.36
C HIS A 58 -8.48 4.17 7.85
N GLU A 59 -7.61 3.61 7.00
CA GLU A 59 -7.77 3.67 5.55
C GLU A 59 -9.08 2.99 5.11
N SER A 60 -9.36 1.78 5.61
CA SER A 60 -10.61 1.07 5.33
C SER A 60 -11.84 1.89 5.74
N TYR A 61 -11.80 2.53 6.92
CA TYR A 61 -12.88 3.36 7.43
C TYR A 61 -13.10 4.63 6.59
N VAL A 62 -12.03 5.37 6.29
CA VAL A 62 -12.13 6.65 5.56
C VAL A 62 -12.45 6.45 4.08
N ALA A 63 -11.83 5.46 3.43
CA ALA A 63 -12.09 5.13 2.04
C ALA A 63 -13.38 4.31 1.85
N THR A 64 -14.02 3.85 2.93
CA THR A 64 -15.23 3.03 2.92
C THR A 64 -15.08 1.77 2.06
N ILE A 65 -13.93 1.12 2.17
CA ILE A 65 -13.58 -0.09 1.44
C ILE A 65 -13.49 -1.29 2.39
N PRO A 66 -14.00 -2.48 2.01
CA PRO A 66 -13.81 -3.72 2.76
C PRO A 66 -12.32 -4.00 3.05
N LEU A 67 -12.04 -4.39 4.30
CA LEU A 67 -10.74 -4.88 4.72
C LEU A 67 -10.77 -6.41 4.80
N VAL A 68 -9.86 -7.05 4.09
CA VAL A 68 -9.65 -8.50 4.07
C VAL A 68 -8.27 -8.81 4.62
N PHE A 69 -8.23 -9.67 5.64
CA PHE A 69 -7.01 -10.34 6.02
C PHE A 69 -6.80 -11.56 5.13
N CYS A 70 -5.64 -11.66 4.48
CA CYS A 70 -5.23 -12.86 3.78
C CYS A 70 -3.70 -12.91 3.71
N GLU A 71 -3.15 -14.10 3.95
CA GLU A 71 -1.72 -14.35 3.94
C GLU A 71 -1.16 -14.16 2.53
N ALA A 72 0.09 -13.69 2.43
CA ALA A 72 0.68 -13.32 1.14
C ALA A 72 0.72 -14.49 0.15
N GLU A 73 0.94 -15.71 0.64
CA GLU A 73 0.90 -16.97 -0.10
C GLU A 73 -0.49 -17.39 -0.57
N ASN A 74 -1.54 -16.92 0.10
CA ASN A 74 -2.93 -17.29 -0.19
C ASN A 74 -3.67 -16.23 -1.02
N MET A 75 -2.99 -15.13 -1.37
CA MET A 75 -3.55 -14.14 -2.30
C MET A 75 -3.77 -14.73 -3.68
N ASP A 76 -4.92 -14.43 -4.28
CA ASP A 76 -5.25 -14.84 -5.64
C ASP A 76 -4.26 -14.17 -6.63
N PRO A 77 -3.47 -14.95 -7.40
CA PRO A 77 -2.55 -14.41 -8.39
C PRO A 77 -3.23 -13.59 -9.51
N ALA A 78 -4.53 -13.75 -9.71
CA ALA A 78 -5.32 -12.96 -10.66
C ALA A 78 -5.72 -11.57 -10.11
N THR A 79 -5.45 -11.29 -8.83
CA THR A 79 -5.78 -10.00 -8.21
C THR A 79 -5.01 -8.86 -8.89
N GLN A 80 -5.73 -7.83 -9.29
CA GLN A 80 -5.14 -6.63 -9.89
C GLN A 80 -4.82 -5.58 -8.80
N PHE A 81 -3.63 -5.66 -8.24
CA PHE A 81 -3.17 -4.71 -7.24
C PHE A 81 -2.90 -3.35 -7.89
N LEU A 82 -3.72 -2.36 -7.57
CA LEU A 82 -3.62 -1.01 -8.12
C LEU A 82 -2.58 -0.18 -7.38
N LYS A 83 -2.48 -0.41 -6.07
CA LYS A 83 -1.58 0.31 -5.19
C LYS A 83 -1.19 -0.57 -4.01
N VAL A 84 0.02 -0.41 -3.52
CA VAL A 84 0.46 -0.97 -2.25
C VAL A 84 1.08 0.13 -1.40
N MET A 85 0.95 0.02 -0.08
CA MET A 85 1.51 1.01 0.84
C MET A 85 2.15 0.31 2.04
N MET A 86 3.34 0.78 2.39
CA MET A 86 3.91 0.54 3.71
C MET A 86 3.37 1.62 4.64
N ILE A 87 2.73 1.23 5.73
CA ILE A 87 1.99 2.12 6.61
C ILE A 87 2.34 1.85 8.06
N ASP A 88 2.72 2.89 8.78
CA ASP A 88 3.11 2.78 10.17
C ASP A 88 3.25 4.16 10.80
N GLU A 89 3.58 4.18 12.09
CA GLU A 89 3.94 5.42 12.78
C GLU A 89 5.08 6.14 12.02
N PRO A 90 5.09 7.49 11.97
CA PRO A 90 6.08 8.24 11.20
C PRO A 90 7.54 7.85 11.49
N ALA A 91 7.86 7.60 12.77
CA ALA A 91 9.19 7.21 13.20
C ALA A 91 9.59 5.79 12.74
N ILE A 92 8.63 4.88 12.57
CA ILE A 92 8.85 3.53 12.03
C ILE A 92 9.04 3.63 10.51
N LEU A 93 8.17 4.38 9.82
CA LEU A 93 8.28 4.61 8.38
C LEU A 93 9.60 5.26 7.98
N ASP A 94 10.11 6.23 8.75
CA ASP A 94 11.41 6.84 8.46
C ASP A 94 12.57 5.84 8.54
N LYS A 95 12.54 4.94 9.54
CA LYS A 95 13.51 3.85 9.64
C LYS A 95 13.35 2.84 8.50
N ALA A 96 12.12 2.52 8.12
CA ALA A 96 11.83 1.62 7.01
C ALA A 96 12.37 2.20 5.69
N ILE A 97 12.06 3.46 5.37
CA ILE A 97 12.52 4.17 4.15
C ILE A 97 14.06 4.22 4.06
N ALA A 98 14.74 4.37 5.20
CA ALA A 98 16.20 4.33 5.27
C ALA A 98 16.78 2.94 4.96
N ARG A 99 16.04 1.86 5.25
CA ARG A 99 16.44 0.47 4.99
C ARG A 99 16.08 -0.02 3.58
N ILE A 100 15.17 0.66 2.87
CA ILE A 100 14.80 0.27 1.51
C ILE A 100 16.00 0.40 0.56
N PRO A 101 16.40 -0.68 -0.14
CA PRO A 101 17.50 -0.66 -1.10
C PRO A 101 17.28 0.35 -2.24
N ALA A 102 18.37 0.91 -2.76
CA ALA A 102 18.31 1.88 -3.86
C ALA A 102 17.64 1.29 -5.12
N GLU A 103 17.93 0.02 -5.44
CA GLU A 103 17.35 -0.70 -6.57
C GLU A 103 15.82 -0.73 -6.55
N VAL A 104 15.22 -0.82 -5.35
CA VAL A 104 13.76 -0.78 -5.20
C VAL A 104 13.21 0.62 -5.49
N LYS A 105 13.94 1.67 -5.11
CA LYS A 105 13.57 3.07 -5.38
C LYS A 105 13.71 3.44 -6.85
N GLU A 106 14.55 2.71 -7.60
CA GLU A 106 14.67 2.84 -9.05
C GLU A 106 13.58 2.05 -9.79
N LYS A 107 13.27 0.83 -9.33
CA LYS A 107 12.26 -0.05 -9.95
C LYS A 107 10.82 0.42 -9.68
N TYR A 108 10.56 0.96 -8.48
CA TYR A 108 9.22 1.37 -8.06
C TYR A 108 9.17 2.86 -7.69
N THR A 109 8.04 3.49 -7.95
CA THR A 109 7.79 4.87 -7.51
C THR A 109 7.43 4.88 -6.03
N VAL A 110 8.41 5.10 -5.17
CA VAL A 110 8.22 5.20 -3.71
C VAL A 110 7.94 6.65 -3.33
N LEU A 111 6.72 6.93 -2.87
CA LEU A 111 6.30 8.27 -2.43
C LEU A 111 5.86 8.21 -0.96
N LYS A 112 6.45 9.06 -0.12
CA LYS A 112 5.96 9.26 1.25
C LYS A 112 4.72 10.16 1.18
N SER A 113 3.56 9.60 1.50
CA SER A 113 2.34 10.39 1.67
C SER A 113 2.33 11.02 3.07
N GLY A 114 1.84 12.25 3.18
CA GLY A 114 1.92 13.04 4.42
C GLY A 114 1.20 12.40 5.61
N ALA A 115 1.58 12.80 6.81
CA ALA A 115 1.03 12.27 8.06
C ALA A 115 -0.50 12.47 8.12
N VAL A 116 -1.23 11.37 8.25
CA VAL A 116 -2.61 11.41 8.72
C VAL A 116 -2.54 11.69 10.21
N LEU A 117 -2.71 12.96 10.60
CA LEU A 117 -2.83 13.32 12.01
C LEU A 117 -4.05 12.58 12.57
N PRO A 118 -3.91 11.78 13.65
CA PRO A 118 -5.08 11.25 14.33
C PRO A 118 -5.92 12.45 14.78
N ARG A 119 -7.15 12.56 14.26
CA ARG A 119 -8.09 13.52 14.82
C ARG A 119 -8.33 13.08 16.25
N ASN A 120 -7.84 13.89 17.19
CA ASN A 120 -8.00 13.68 18.62
C ASN A 120 -9.46 13.33 18.91
N PRO A 121 -9.79 12.13 19.44
CA PRO A 121 -11.13 11.87 19.92
C PRO A 121 -11.36 12.82 21.10
N ARG A 122 -12.34 13.71 20.96
CA ARG A 122 -12.83 14.53 22.07
C ARG A 122 -13.59 13.65 23.05
#